data_AF-A0A3C2C576-F1
#
_entry.id   AF-A0A3C2C576-F1
#
_cell.length_a   1.000
_cell.length_b   1.000
_cell.length_c   1.000
_cell.angle_alpha   90.00
_cell.angle_beta   90.00
_cell.angle_gamma   90.00
#
_symmetry.space_group_name_H-M   'P 1'
#
loop_
_entity.id
_entity.type
_entity.pdbx_description
1 polymer ?
#
loop_
_entity_poly.entity_id
_entity_poly.type
_entity_poly.pdbx_seq_one_letter_code
_entity_poly.pdbx_strand_id
1 'polypeptide(L)'
;MKKVFLIMLVVLTFGSAAFAQELDLKQMPFPERTGYQMLASREKEQVKDFASRVKQKVNTINKNRLIIKDLQFRSNNQIRQIKRQIKELRNNPGTLDRNKIANINQLLKSINQNQQALESNREAMNKKRIVLRAAIKSRKPALFLQTLEEIILIQEKRINALNEMFADLNRLSNELR
;
A
#
# COMPACT_ATOMS: atom_id res chain seq x y z
N MET A 1 10.32 12.84 -24.20
CA MET A 1 10.40 12.17 -22.88
C MET A 1 10.35 13.20 -21.74
N LYS A 2 9.16 13.68 -21.36
CA LYS A 2 8.97 14.57 -20.21
C LYS A 2 7.57 14.31 -19.64
N LYS A 3 7.50 13.68 -18.46
CA LYS A 3 6.34 13.60 -17.51
C LYS A 3 6.58 12.47 -16.50
N VAL A 4 7.69 12.52 -15.76
CA VAL A 4 7.89 11.66 -14.58
C VAL A 4 8.61 12.49 -13.52
N PHE A 5 7.90 13.38 -12.83
CA PHE A 5 8.36 13.97 -11.56
C PHE A 5 7.23 14.83 -10.97
N LEU A 6 6.16 14.22 -10.44
CA LEU A 6 5.17 14.98 -9.66
C LEU A 6 4.40 14.19 -8.59
N ILE A 7 4.97 13.10 -8.06
CA ILE A 7 4.40 12.41 -6.88
C ILE A 7 5.49 12.17 -5.82
N MET A 8 6.39 13.14 -5.69
CA MET A 8 7.42 13.20 -4.65
C MET A 8 7.37 14.56 -3.93
N LEU A 9 6.18 15.16 -3.77
CA LEU A 9 6.03 16.49 -3.18
C LEU A 9 4.72 16.70 -2.42
N VAL A 10 4.32 15.71 -1.60
CA VAL A 10 3.25 15.91 -0.59
C VAL A 10 3.72 15.50 0.82
N VAL A 11 5.00 15.11 0.97
CA VAL A 11 5.58 14.73 2.27
C VAL A 11 6.54 15.81 2.81
N LEU A 12 6.76 16.93 2.10
CA LEU A 12 7.76 17.95 2.51
C LEU A 12 7.31 19.42 2.41
N THR A 13 6.02 19.75 2.20
CA THR A 13 5.62 21.16 2.02
C THR A 13 4.51 21.70 2.93
N PHE A 14 3.88 20.91 3.81
CA PHE A 14 2.85 21.44 4.72
C PHE A 14 2.85 20.76 6.09
N GLY A 15 4.00 20.75 6.78
CA GLY A 15 4.15 20.16 8.11
C GLY A 15 4.92 20.98 9.13
N SER A 16 5.23 22.26 8.86
CA SER A 16 6.03 23.08 9.79
C SER A 16 5.77 24.59 9.77
N ALA A 17 4.86 25.13 8.93
CA ALA A 17 4.71 26.58 8.78
C ALA A 17 3.34 27.17 9.20
N ALA A 18 2.38 26.36 9.64
CA ALA A 18 1.04 26.86 10.03
C ALA A 18 0.78 26.87 11.55
N PHE A 19 1.84 26.74 12.36
CA PHE A 19 1.77 26.79 13.84
C PHE A 19 2.86 27.70 14.46
N ALA A 20 3.45 28.62 13.68
CA ALA A 20 4.53 29.52 14.14
C ALA A 20 4.24 31.01 13.95
N GLN A 21 3.04 31.41 13.50
CA GLN A 21 2.67 32.81 13.32
C GLN A 21 1.42 33.14 14.12
N GLU A 22 1.60 33.26 15.44
CA GLU A 22 0.78 34.09 16.33
C GLU A 22 1.42 34.06 17.72
N LEU A 23 2.59 34.70 17.85
CA LEU A 23 3.18 35.02 19.15
C LEU A 23 4.15 36.19 18.97
N ASP A 24 3.66 37.24 18.30
CA ASP A 24 4.23 38.58 18.40
C ASP A 24 3.43 39.36 19.45
N LEU A 25 3.46 38.83 20.68
CA LEU A 25 2.95 39.51 21.86
C LEU A 25 4.16 40.05 22.61
N LYS A 26 4.42 41.34 22.35
CA LYS A 26 5.03 42.34 23.23
C LYS A 26 5.76 41.76 24.45
N GLN A 27 7.07 41.95 24.45
CA GLN A 27 7.93 41.85 25.63
C GLN A 27 7.26 42.52 26.85
N MET A 28 6.79 41.70 27.78
CA MET A 28 6.59 42.07 29.17
C MET A 28 7.42 41.10 30.03
N PRO A 29 8.03 41.58 31.13
CA PRO A 29 8.89 40.77 31.97
C PRO A 29 8.02 39.74 32.71
N PHE A 30 8.20 38.45 32.41
CA PHE A 30 7.51 37.35 33.09
C PHE A 30 8.25 36.97 34.38
N PRO A 31 7.57 36.88 35.53
CA PRO A 31 8.12 36.25 36.72
C PRO A 31 8.08 34.71 36.58
N GLU A 32 9.11 34.07 37.13
CA GLU A 32 9.35 32.65 37.45
C GLU A 32 8.67 31.55 36.60
N ARG A 33 9.50 30.94 35.74
CA ARG A 33 9.19 29.81 34.86
C ARG A 33 9.48 28.47 35.53
N THR A 34 8.47 27.77 36.05
CA THR A 34 8.59 26.33 36.39
C THR A 34 7.44 25.49 35.83
N GLY A 35 6.22 26.03 35.71
CA GLY A 35 5.08 25.31 35.12
C GLY A 35 5.04 25.26 33.59
N TYR A 36 5.45 26.34 32.91
CA TYR A 36 5.37 26.45 31.44
C TYR A 36 6.41 25.60 30.70
N GLN A 37 7.57 25.35 31.29
CA GLN A 37 8.60 24.48 30.68
C GLN A 37 8.17 23.00 30.68
N MET A 38 7.43 22.54 31.70
CA MET A 38 6.92 21.15 31.71
C MET A 38 5.85 20.92 30.64
N LEU A 39 4.94 21.88 30.43
CA LEU A 39 3.89 21.78 29.41
C LEU A 39 4.48 21.77 28.00
N ALA A 40 5.44 22.66 27.71
CA ALA A 40 6.12 22.70 26.42
C ALA A 40 6.95 21.44 26.13
N SER A 41 7.53 20.80 27.15
CA SER A 41 8.26 19.54 27.01
C SER A 41 7.35 18.36 26.68
N ARG A 42 6.16 18.28 27.30
CA ARG A 42 5.17 17.21 27.02
C ARG A 42 4.58 17.33 25.61
N GLU A 43 4.26 18.53 25.16
CA GLU A 43 3.77 18.75 23.79
C GLU A 43 4.82 18.39 22.74
N LYS A 44 6.09 18.75 22.97
CA LYS A 44 7.21 18.35 22.09
C LYS A 44 7.38 16.84 22.01
N GLU A 45 7.22 16.14 23.13
CA GLU A 45 7.34 14.68 23.18
C GLU A 45 6.19 13.98 22.43
N GLN A 46 4.95 14.46 22.58
CA GLN A 46 3.79 13.95 21.84
C GLN A 46 3.91 14.17 20.33
N VAL A 47 4.41 15.32 19.89
CA VAL A 47 4.65 15.60 18.46
C VAL A 47 5.75 14.68 17.91
N LYS A 48 6.82 14.44 18.69
CA LYS A 48 7.92 13.55 18.30
C LYS A 48 7.45 12.09 18.18
N ASP A 49 6.64 11.60 19.12
CA ASP A 49 6.05 10.25 19.04
C ASP A 49 5.13 10.12 17.82
N PHE A 50 4.24 11.09 17.61
CA PHE A 50 3.36 11.11 16.44
C PHE A 50 4.16 11.05 15.12
N ALA A 51 5.17 11.91 14.97
CA ALA A 51 6.02 11.95 13.78
C ALA A 51 6.77 10.63 13.57
N SER A 52 7.27 10.01 14.65
CA SER A 52 7.91 8.70 14.60
C SER A 52 6.96 7.61 14.10
N ARG A 53 5.74 7.55 14.66
CA ARG A 53 4.70 6.59 14.27
C ARG A 53 4.28 6.77 12.80
N VAL A 54 4.12 8.01 12.34
CA VAL A 54 3.85 8.30 10.92
C VAL A 54 4.99 7.80 10.04
N LYS A 55 6.25 8.13 10.40
CA LYS A 55 7.44 7.72 9.63
C LYS A 55 7.52 6.20 9.51
N GLN A 56 7.32 5.47 10.60
CA GLN A 56 7.31 4.00 10.60
C GLN A 56 6.24 3.45 9.65
N LYS A 57 5.00 3.95 9.73
CA LYS A 57 3.90 3.48 8.86
C LYS A 57 4.16 3.79 7.39
N VAL A 58 4.65 4.99 7.09
CA VAL A 58 5.02 5.36 5.71
C VAL A 58 6.12 4.46 5.15
N ASN A 59 7.12 4.12 5.96
CA ASN A 59 8.17 3.17 5.56
C ASN A 59 7.60 1.79 5.25
N THR A 60 6.70 1.27 6.10
CA THR A 60 6.01 0.00 5.84
C THR A 60 5.18 0.06 4.55
N ILE A 61 4.43 1.15 4.32
CA ILE A 61 3.64 1.33 3.09
C ILE A 61 4.55 1.33 1.84
N ASN A 62 5.72 1.97 1.92
CA ASN A 62 6.69 2.00 0.83
C ASN A 62 7.28 0.61 0.57
N LYS A 63 7.67 -0.11 1.63
CA LYS A 63 8.15 -1.50 1.52
C LYS A 63 7.09 -2.40 0.87
N ASN A 64 5.85 -2.35 1.36
CA ASN A 64 4.75 -3.14 0.82
C ASN A 64 4.46 -2.80 -0.65
N ARG A 65 4.57 -1.51 -1.03
CA ARG A 65 4.42 -1.08 -2.42
C ARG A 65 5.48 -1.71 -3.34
N LEU A 66 6.73 -1.82 -2.89
CA LEU A 66 7.79 -2.47 -3.67
C LEU A 66 7.50 -3.96 -3.86
N ILE A 67 7.09 -4.65 -2.79
CA ILE A 67 6.71 -6.07 -2.85
C ILE A 67 5.54 -6.29 -3.82
N ILE A 68 4.48 -5.47 -3.73
CA ILE A 68 3.34 -5.55 -4.65
C ILE A 68 3.78 -5.38 -6.10
N LYS A 69 4.67 -4.42 -6.39
CA LYS A 69 5.17 -4.18 -7.75
C LYS A 69 5.95 -5.38 -8.28
N ASP A 70 6.83 -5.96 -7.47
CA ASP A 70 7.58 -7.16 -7.83
C ASP A 70 6.64 -8.33 -8.15
N LEU A 71 5.69 -8.61 -7.26
CA LEU A 71 4.72 -9.70 -7.46
C LEU A 71 3.85 -9.50 -8.70
N GLN A 72 3.41 -8.26 -8.96
CA GLN A 72 2.67 -7.94 -10.19
C GLN A 72 3.52 -8.19 -11.44
N PHE A 73 4.79 -7.78 -11.41
CA PHE A 73 5.72 -8.02 -12.52
C PHE A 73 5.91 -9.52 -12.77
N ARG A 74 6.20 -10.29 -11.72
CA ARG A 74 6.38 -11.74 -11.79
C ARG A 74 5.12 -12.46 -12.29
N SER A 75 3.96 -12.11 -11.75
CA SER A 75 2.66 -12.66 -12.19
C SER A 75 2.39 -12.37 -13.67
N ASN A 76 2.64 -11.15 -14.13
CA ASN A 76 2.45 -10.77 -15.53
C ASN A 76 3.39 -11.53 -16.47
N ASN A 77 4.64 -11.75 -16.07
CA ASN A 77 5.57 -12.56 -16.86
C ASN A 77 5.10 -14.01 -16.92
N GLN A 78 4.65 -14.57 -15.80
CA GLN A 78 4.13 -15.94 -15.75
C GLN A 78 2.89 -16.11 -16.63
N ILE A 79 1.96 -15.16 -16.61
CA ILE A 79 0.79 -15.16 -17.51
C ILE A 79 1.22 -15.16 -18.99
N ARG A 80 2.26 -14.40 -19.36
CA ARG A 80 2.78 -14.40 -20.74
C ARG A 80 3.36 -15.76 -21.12
N GLN A 81 4.06 -16.43 -20.21
CA GLN A 81 4.59 -17.78 -20.44
C GLN A 81 3.46 -18.79 -20.62
N ILE A 82 2.47 -18.80 -19.72
CA ILE A 82 1.28 -19.66 -19.81
C ILE A 82 0.56 -19.45 -21.15
N LYS A 83 0.38 -18.20 -21.60
CA LYS A 83 -0.22 -17.90 -22.91
C LYS A 83 0.55 -18.52 -24.07
N ARG A 84 1.88 -18.60 -23.99
CA ARG A 84 2.71 -19.27 -25.01
C ARG A 84 2.52 -20.79 -24.96
N GLN A 85 2.54 -21.39 -23.77
CA GLN A 85 2.28 -22.82 -23.58
C GLN A 85 0.90 -23.23 -24.12
N ILE A 86 -0.14 -22.45 -23.81
CA ILE A 86 -1.50 -22.68 -24.34
C ILE A 86 -1.52 -22.61 -25.88
N LYS A 87 -0.79 -21.67 -26.48
CA LYS A 87 -0.69 -21.55 -27.94
C LYS A 87 0.01 -22.77 -28.56
N GLU A 88 1.06 -23.28 -27.92
CA GLU A 88 1.78 -24.48 -28.35
C GLU A 88 0.91 -25.75 -28.24
N LEU A 89 0.19 -25.91 -27.13
CA LEU A 89 -0.76 -27.02 -26.93
C LEU A 89 -1.89 -27.02 -27.96
N ARG A 90 -2.37 -25.83 -28.37
CA ARG A 90 -3.38 -25.73 -29.44
C ARG A 90 -2.90 -26.30 -30.77
N ASN A 91 -1.59 -26.24 -31.03
CA ASN A 91 -0.99 -26.81 -32.23
C ASN A 91 -0.68 -28.32 -32.06
N ASN A 92 -0.71 -28.85 -30.84
CA ASN A 92 -0.42 -30.25 -30.50
C ASN A 92 -1.44 -30.81 -29.47
N PRO A 93 -2.70 -31.05 -29.87
CA PRO A 93 -3.82 -31.29 -28.95
C PRO A 93 -3.81 -32.64 -28.20
N GLY A 94 -2.81 -33.51 -28.41
CA GLY A 94 -2.75 -34.86 -27.86
C GLY A 94 -2.28 -35.01 -26.41
N THR A 95 -2.13 -33.92 -25.65
CA THR A 95 -1.31 -33.88 -24.40
C THR A 95 -2.07 -33.62 -23.09
N LEU A 96 -3.39 -33.43 -23.13
CA LEU A 96 -4.21 -33.14 -21.95
C LEU A 96 -5.17 -34.29 -21.62
N ASP A 97 -4.91 -34.99 -20.51
CA ASP A 97 -5.84 -35.97 -19.95
C ASP A 97 -6.94 -35.32 -19.09
N ARG A 98 -7.96 -36.09 -18.72
CA ARG A 98 -9.12 -35.59 -17.93
C ARG A 98 -8.72 -35.06 -16.54
N ASN A 99 -7.68 -35.60 -15.92
CA ASN A 99 -7.22 -35.19 -14.59
C ASN A 99 -6.50 -33.83 -14.66
N LYS A 100 -5.62 -33.65 -15.66
CA LYS A 100 -4.98 -32.36 -15.95
C LYS A 100 -6.02 -31.27 -16.20
N ILE A 101 -7.06 -31.56 -16.99
CA ILE A 101 -8.14 -30.60 -17.25
C ILE A 101 -8.87 -30.20 -15.96
N ALA A 102 -9.18 -31.16 -15.07
CA ALA A 102 -9.81 -30.87 -13.78
C ALA A 102 -8.93 -29.97 -12.90
N ASN A 103 -7.62 -30.26 -12.82
CA ASN A 103 -6.65 -29.46 -12.08
C ASN A 103 -6.54 -28.03 -12.64
N ILE A 104 -6.45 -27.89 -13.97
CA ILE A 104 -6.42 -26.59 -14.66
C ILE A 104 -7.67 -25.79 -14.30
N ASN A 105 -8.86 -26.40 -14.35
CA ASN A 105 -10.12 -25.72 -14.02
C ASN A 105 -10.15 -25.25 -12.55
N GLN A 106 -9.65 -26.06 -11.62
CA GLN A 106 -9.55 -25.67 -10.22
C GLN A 106 -8.59 -24.48 -10.03
N LEU A 107 -7.42 -24.51 -10.67
CA LEU A 107 -6.45 -23.43 -10.62
C LEU A 107 -7.00 -22.14 -11.22
N LEU A 108 -7.71 -22.20 -12.35
CA LEU A 108 -8.36 -21.04 -12.97
C LEU A 108 -9.44 -20.43 -12.06
N LYS A 109 -10.21 -21.27 -11.35
CA LYS A 109 -11.19 -20.79 -10.37
C LYS A 109 -10.50 -20.03 -9.23
N SER A 110 -9.42 -20.57 -8.69
CA SER A 110 -8.62 -19.92 -7.63
C SER A 110 -8.02 -18.59 -8.12
N ILE A 111 -7.43 -18.56 -9.32
CA ILE A 111 -6.90 -17.34 -9.94
C ILE A 111 -7.99 -16.27 -10.09
N ASN A 112 -9.19 -16.66 -10.53
CA ASN A 112 -10.32 -15.74 -10.66
C ASN A 112 -10.79 -15.18 -9.31
N GLN A 113 -10.84 -16.00 -8.26
CA GLN A 113 -11.16 -15.55 -6.90
C GLN A 113 -10.11 -14.54 -6.40
N ASN A 114 -8.83 -14.83 -6.62
CA ASN A 114 -7.74 -13.91 -6.27
C ASN A 114 -7.79 -12.61 -7.08
N GLN A 115 -8.17 -12.65 -8.35
CA GLN A 115 -8.39 -11.44 -9.15
C GLN A 115 -9.51 -10.57 -8.57
N GLN A 116 -10.66 -11.16 -8.21
CA GLN A 116 -11.77 -10.44 -7.59
C GLN A 116 -11.36 -9.82 -6.24
N ALA A 117 -10.58 -10.55 -5.43
CA ALA A 117 -10.03 -10.01 -4.19
C ALA A 117 -9.10 -8.82 -4.44
N LEU A 118 -8.27 -8.86 -5.49
CA LEU A 118 -7.38 -7.75 -5.87
C LEU A 118 -8.17 -6.52 -6.35
N GLU A 119 -9.27 -6.71 -7.07
CA GLU A 119 -10.18 -5.65 -7.49
C GLU A 119 -10.87 -4.99 -6.30
N SER A 120 -11.46 -5.78 -5.40
CA SER A 120 -12.05 -5.28 -4.15
C SER A 120 -11.05 -4.50 -3.30
N ASN A 121 -9.83 -5.03 -3.15
CA ASN A 121 -8.76 -4.34 -2.43
C ASN A 121 -8.34 -3.02 -3.10
N ARG A 122 -8.40 -2.92 -4.43
CA ARG A 122 -8.13 -1.67 -5.16
C ARG A 122 -9.20 -0.62 -4.85
N GLU A 123 -10.47 -1.00 -4.80
CA GLU A 123 -11.55 -0.09 -4.42
C GLU A 123 -11.41 0.38 -2.96
N ALA A 124 -11.12 -0.55 -2.04
CA ALA A 124 -10.86 -0.22 -0.63
C ALA A 124 -9.70 0.77 -0.50
N MET A 125 -8.61 0.56 -1.24
CA MET A 125 -7.47 1.47 -1.27
C MET A 125 -7.85 2.87 -1.78
N ASN A 126 -8.70 2.96 -2.81
CA ASN A 126 -9.18 4.25 -3.31
C ASN A 126 -10.02 4.99 -2.27
N LYS A 127 -10.92 4.29 -1.55
CA LYS A 127 -11.69 4.86 -0.45
C LYS A 127 -10.75 5.40 0.64
N LYS A 128 -9.76 4.62 1.08
CA LYS A 128 -8.79 5.07 2.11
C LYS A 128 -7.93 6.24 1.68
N ARG A 129 -7.59 6.36 0.38
CA ARG A 129 -6.90 7.57 -0.14
C ARG A 129 -7.74 8.83 0.03
N ILE A 130 -9.06 8.75 -0.16
CA ILE A 130 -9.97 9.89 0.05
C ILE A 130 -10.01 10.25 1.54
N VAL A 131 -10.18 9.26 2.41
CA VAL A 131 -10.19 9.45 3.88
C VAL A 131 -8.88 10.07 4.37
N LEU A 132 -7.74 9.61 3.88
CA LEU A 132 -6.42 10.13 4.27
C LEU A 132 -6.29 11.62 3.91
N ARG A 133 -6.74 12.02 2.71
CA ARG A 133 -6.75 13.42 2.28
C ARG A 133 -7.68 14.27 3.16
N ALA A 134 -8.85 13.75 3.52
CA ALA A 134 -9.77 14.43 4.42
C ALA A 134 -9.17 14.59 5.82
N ALA A 135 -8.52 13.55 6.36
CA ALA A 135 -7.86 13.60 7.67
C ALA A 135 -6.76 14.66 7.73
N ILE A 136 -5.97 14.82 6.67
CA ILE A 136 -4.96 15.89 6.54
C ILE A 136 -5.64 17.26 6.55
N LYS A 137 -6.65 17.46 5.69
CA LYS A 137 -7.37 18.75 5.58
C LYS A 137 -8.02 19.17 6.89
N SER A 138 -8.65 18.22 7.58
CA SER A 138 -9.33 18.46 8.85
C SER A 138 -8.41 18.45 10.06
N ARG A 139 -7.08 18.35 9.87
CA ARG A 139 -6.07 18.29 10.95
C ARG A 139 -6.43 17.26 12.04
N LYS A 140 -6.88 16.06 11.64
CA LYS A 140 -7.27 14.97 12.55
C LYS A 140 -6.13 13.93 12.65
N PRO A 141 -5.13 14.11 13.54
CA PRO A 141 -3.94 13.24 13.60
C PRO A 141 -4.27 11.78 13.92
N ALA A 142 -5.23 11.53 14.82
CA ALA A 142 -5.65 10.17 15.15
C ALA A 142 -6.25 9.44 13.93
N LEU A 143 -7.17 10.11 13.21
CA LEU A 143 -7.77 9.59 11.99
C LEU A 143 -6.72 9.35 10.89
N PHE A 144 -5.72 10.24 10.79
CA PHE A 144 -4.62 10.08 9.84
C PHE A 144 -3.80 8.81 10.13
N LEU A 145 -3.38 8.61 11.38
CA LEU A 145 -2.64 7.40 11.79
C LEU A 145 -3.45 6.12 11.59
N GLN A 146 -4.72 6.12 11.98
CA GLN A 146 -5.64 5.01 11.75
C GLN A 146 -5.76 4.68 10.26
N THR A 147 -5.92 5.70 9.42
CA THR A 147 -6.04 5.49 7.96
C THR A 147 -4.75 4.91 7.38
N LEU A 148 -3.57 5.28 7.89
CA LEU A 148 -2.30 4.67 7.48
C LEU A 148 -2.22 3.19 7.87
N GLU A 149 -2.71 2.81 9.07
CA GLU A 149 -2.79 1.40 9.49
C GLU A 149 -3.71 0.58 8.57
N GLU A 150 -4.88 1.12 8.24
CA GLU A 150 -5.81 0.46 7.33
C GLU A 150 -5.24 0.32 5.92
N ILE A 151 -4.47 1.29 5.44
CA ILE A 151 -3.75 1.20 4.16
C ILE A 151 -2.73 0.05 4.20
N ILE A 152 -1.99 -0.11 5.29
CA ILE A 152 -1.04 -1.22 5.48
C ILE A 152 -1.78 -2.56 5.41
N LEU A 153 -2.88 -2.71 6.16
CA LEU A 153 -3.69 -3.93 6.16
C LEU A 153 -4.23 -4.28 4.76
N ILE A 154 -4.70 -3.29 3.99
CA ILE A 154 -5.14 -3.51 2.61
C ILE A 154 -3.97 -3.93 1.72
N GLN A 155 -2.77 -3.35 1.90
CA GLN A 155 -1.60 -3.75 1.13
C GLN A 155 -1.14 -5.18 1.47
N GLU A 156 -1.20 -5.59 2.73
CA GLU A 156 -0.88 -6.96 3.16
C GLU A 156 -1.85 -7.97 2.55
N LYS A 157 -3.16 -7.68 2.57
CA LYS A 157 -4.16 -8.51 1.86
C LYS A 157 -3.87 -8.65 0.36
N ARG A 158 -3.42 -7.56 -0.29
CA ARG A 158 -3.01 -7.59 -1.70
C ARG A 158 -1.75 -8.40 -1.94
N ILE A 159 -0.77 -8.32 -1.04
CA ILE A 159 0.46 -9.13 -1.11
C ILE A 159 0.09 -10.62 -1.03
N ASN A 160 -0.78 -11.00 -0.09
CA ASN A 160 -1.23 -12.38 0.06
C ASN A 160 -1.95 -12.90 -1.19
N ALA A 161 -2.96 -12.16 -1.69
CA ALA A 161 -3.68 -12.53 -2.91
C ALA A 161 -2.75 -12.63 -4.14
N LEU A 162 -1.75 -11.74 -4.26
CA LEU A 162 -0.75 -11.82 -5.33
C LEU A 162 0.19 -13.03 -5.18
N ASN A 163 0.60 -13.38 -3.96
CA ASN A 163 1.42 -14.55 -3.70
C ASN A 163 0.67 -15.85 -4.04
N GLU A 164 -0.58 -15.97 -3.60
CA GLU A 164 -1.45 -17.11 -3.90
C GLU A 164 -1.70 -17.23 -5.40
N MET A 165 -2.08 -16.13 -6.06
CA MET A 165 -2.25 -16.10 -7.51
C MET A 165 -0.96 -16.47 -8.25
N PHE A 166 0.20 -15.99 -7.79
CA PHE A 166 1.49 -16.34 -8.41
C PHE A 166 1.82 -17.83 -8.23
N ALA A 167 1.54 -18.41 -7.07
CA ALA A 167 1.70 -19.84 -6.83
C ALA A 167 0.79 -20.67 -7.76
N ASP A 168 -0.47 -20.28 -7.91
CA ASP A 168 -1.42 -20.96 -8.81
C ASP A 168 -1.02 -20.82 -10.28
N LEU A 169 -0.47 -19.68 -10.70
CA LEU A 169 0.09 -19.50 -12.05
C LEU A 169 1.31 -20.40 -12.29
N ASN A 170 2.18 -20.60 -11.31
CA ASN A 170 3.30 -21.54 -11.44
C ASN A 170 2.81 -22.98 -11.55
N ARG A 171 1.82 -23.37 -10.74
CA ARG A 171 1.18 -24.69 -10.83
C ARG A 171 0.53 -24.89 -12.19
N LEU A 172 -0.23 -23.90 -12.67
CA LEU A 172 -0.88 -23.94 -13.99
C LEU A 172 0.15 -24.12 -15.11
N SER A 173 1.28 -23.42 -15.04
CA SER A 173 2.35 -23.59 -16.03
C SER A 173 2.96 -24.98 -16.03
N ASN A 174 3.04 -25.66 -14.87
CA ASN A 174 3.52 -27.04 -14.77
C ASN A 174 2.51 -28.05 -15.33
N GLU A 175 1.21 -27.86 -15.08
CA GLU A 175 0.14 -28.72 -15.64
C GLU A 175 0.06 -28.63 -17.17
N LEU A 176 0.46 -27.49 -17.74
CA LEU A 176 0.49 -27.23 -19.18
C LEU A 176 1.79 -27.71 -19.88
N ARG A 177 2.73 -28.32 -19.14
CA ARG A 177 3.89 -29.01 -19.71
C ARG A 177 3.58 -30.49 -19.92
#